data_AF-A0A1G7JT11-F1
#
_entry.id   AF-A0A1G7JT11-F1
#
_cell.length_a   1.000
_cell.length_b   1.000
_cell.length_c   1.000
_cell.angle_alpha   90.00
_cell.angle_beta   90.00
_cell.angle_gamma   90.00
#
_symmetry.space_group_name_H-M   'P 1'
#
loop_
_entity.id
_entity.type
_entity.pdbx_description
1 polymer ?
#
loop_
_entity_poly.entity_id
_entity_poly.type
_entity_poly.pdbx_seq_one_letter_code
_entity_poly.pdbx_strand_id
1 'polypeptide(L)'
;MPSCQNEKKLNGTWISAYQYGENDSLMESTTGIPFNEVFTFNNDTFNLKQFKYQMFNDERTDIFKLKGNKFVIADNESYFSDVIEPLTNDSIVINGLNSVLNGVYKRLADSLKNKTPEFKLIGKKFVRNYRKWTDTIHFVNDSVYTSNNWTMGNSDLMWERINKNGFDILFTDIYPPFVIKKRVGKDIFISTFKYKKEDYILTEIE
;
A
#
# COMPACT_ATOMS: atom_id res chain seq x y z
N MET A 1 23.93 -7.76 24.05
CA MET A 1 22.52 -7.33 23.98
C MET A 1 22.33 -6.33 22.83
N PRO A 2 22.12 -6.78 21.58
CA PRO A 2 21.95 -5.88 20.43
C PRO A 2 20.56 -5.92 19.76
N SER A 3 19.62 -6.78 20.18
CA SER A 3 18.39 -7.00 19.40
C SER A 3 17.50 -5.75 19.37
N CYS A 4 17.10 -5.20 20.54
CA CYS A 4 16.18 -4.04 20.66
C CYS A 4 16.53 -2.77 19.85
N GLN A 5 17.77 -2.60 19.39
CA GLN A 5 18.14 -1.44 18.57
C GLN A 5 17.82 -1.62 17.09
N ASN A 6 17.68 -2.86 16.62
CA ASN A 6 17.39 -3.14 15.22
C ASN A 6 15.90 -2.99 14.90
N GLU A 7 14.97 -3.35 15.79
CA GLU A 7 13.53 -3.20 15.52
C GLU A 7 13.14 -1.72 15.38
N LYS A 8 13.77 -0.83 16.16
CA LYS A 8 13.57 0.62 16.05
C LYS A 8 13.87 1.17 14.66
N LYS A 9 14.71 0.50 13.87
CA LYS A 9 14.98 0.89 12.48
C LYS A 9 13.76 0.70 11.60
N LEU A 10 12.85 -0.22 11.92
CA LEU A 10 11.61 -0.45 11.15
C LEU A 10 10.47 0.49 11.56
N ASN A 11 10.54 1.16 12.71
CA ASN A 11 9.49 2.05 13.20
C ASN A 11 8.95 3.00 12.11
N GLY A 12 7.63 3.09 12.02
CA GLY A 12 6.94 3.90 11.01
C GLY A 12 5.99 3.09 10.15
N THR A 13 5.43 3.75 9.15
CA THR A 13 4.43 3.18 8.25
C THR A 13 5.05 2.87 6.88
N TRP A 14 4.75 1.69 6.36
CA TRP A 14 5.27 1.16 5.11
C TRP A 14 4.12 0.72 4.23
N ILE A 15 4.11 1.15 2.97
CA ILE A 15 3.04 0.84 2.01
C ILE A 15 3.56 -0.14 0.96
N SER A 16 2.71 -1.06 0.53
CA SER A 16 3.03 -1.97 -0.57
C SER A 16 3.36 -1.22 -1.85
N ALA A 17 4.35 -1.72 -2.60
CA ALA A 17 4.82 -1.11 -3.83
C ALA A 17 4.77 -2.03 -5.06
N TYR A 18 5.52 -3.14 -5.03
CA TYR A 18 5.50 -4.17 -6.07
C TYR A 18 5.86 -5.55 -5.49
N GLN A 19 5.47 -6.61 -6.19
CA GLN A 19 5.83 -8.00 -5.87
C GLN A 19 6.70 -8.60 -6.98
N TYR A 20 7.56 -9.56 -6.64
CA TYR A 20 8.37 -10.31 -7.60
C TYR A 20 8.59 -11.76 -7.13
N GLY A 21 8.59 -12.71 -8.08
CA GLY A 21 9.00 -14.09 -7.86
C GLY A 21 10.51 -14.31 -8.05
N GLU A 22 11.00 -15.52 -7.76
CA GLU A 22 12.43 -15.87 -7.89
C GLU A 22 12.97 -15.75 -9.33
N ASN A 23 12.12 -15.94 -10.33
CA ASN A 23 12.48 -15.91 -11.76
C ASN A 23 12.03 -14.62 -12.47
N ASP A 24 11.45 -13.66 -11.75
CA ASP A 24 10.99 -12.41 -12.36
C ASP A 24 12.15 -11.43 -12.54
N SER A 25 12.24 -10.82 -13.72
CA SER A 25 12.98 -9.57 -13.82
C SER A 25 12.26 -8.52 -12.96
N LEU A 26 12.99 -7.81 -12.09
CA LEU A 26 12.50 -6.76 -11.17
C LEU A 26 11.70 -5.62 -11.84
N MET A 27 11.46 -5.68 -13.14
CA MET A 27 10.96 -4.60 -13.98
C MET A 27 9.47 -4.70 -14.35
N GLU A 28 8.83 -5.86 -14.23
CA GLU A 28 7.42 -6.01 -14.61
C GLU A 28 6.69 -6.91 -13.61
N SER A 29 5.69 -6.37 -12.91
CA SER A 29 4.85 -7.19 -12.03
C SER A 29 4.06 -8.17 -12.89
N THR A 30 4.37 -9.46 -12.79
CA THR A 30 3.82 -10.52 -13.62
C THR A 30 2.41 -10.98 -13.20
N THR A 31 1.82 -10.41 -12.15
CA THR A 31 0.54 -10.92 -11.60
C THR A 31 -0.69 -10.02 -11.77
N GLY A 32 -0.57 -8.85 -12.40
CA GLY A 32 -1.73 -8.06 -12.88
C GLY A 32 -2.67 -7.45 -11.83
N ILE A 33 -2.58 -7.85 -10.55
CA ILE A 33 -3.40 -7.33 -9.45
C ILE A 33 -2.49 -6.63 -8.42
N PRO A 34 -2.80 -5.39 -8.01
CA PRO A 34 -2.08 -4.72 -6.92
C PRO A 34 -2.28 -5.48 -5.60
N PHE A 35 -1.18 -5.72 -4.89
CA PHE A 35 -1.24 -6.12 -3.49
C PHE A 35 -1.35 -4.85 -2.64
N ASN A 36 -2.49 -4.69 -1.97
CA ASN A 36 -2.83 -3.48 -1.24
C ASN A 36 -2.66 -3.72 0.26
N GLU A 37 -1.51 -3.30 0.79
CA GLU A 37 -1.12 -3.59 2.16
C GLU A 37 -0.36 -2.41 2.78
N VAL A 38 -0.54 -2.22 4.08
CA VAL A 38 0.17 -1.22 4.88
C VAL A 38 0.64 -1.85 6.18
N PHE A 39 1.94 -1.85 6.40
CA PHE A 39 2.54 -2.17 7.69
C PHE A 39 2.74 -0.91 8.52
N THR A 40 2.56 -1.03 9.82
CA THR A 40 2.97 -0.05 10.81
C THR A 40 3.78 -0.76 11.88
N PHE A 41 5.04 -0.39 12.03
CA PHE A 41 5.90 -0.88 13.11
C PHE A 41 6.01 0.15 14.21
N ASN A 42 5.85 -0.29 15.45
CA ASN A 42 6.07 0.51 16.64
C ASN A 42 6.80 -0.34 17.69
N ASN A 43 8.12 -0.15 17.74
CA ASN A 43 9.05 -0.92 18.55
C ASN A 43 8.97 -2.41 18.24
N ASP A 44 8.46 -3.23 19.16
CA ASP A 44 8.34 -4.68 19.07
C ASP A 44 6.96 -5.14 18.58
N THR A 45 6.07 -4.21 18.23
CA THR A 45 4.75 -4.53 17.69
C THR A 45 4.63 -4.09 16.24
N PHE A 46 3.89 -4.85 15.45
CA PHE A 46 3.45 -4.42 14.14
C PHE A 46 1.94 -4.52 14.00
N ASN A 47 1.39 -3.69 13.13
CA ASN A 47 0.05 -3.83 12.61
C ASN A 47 0.11 -3.86 11.07
N LEU A 48 -0.52 -4.88 10.49
CA LEU A 48 -0.75 -5.03 9.07
C LEU A 48 -2.22 -4.73 8.78
N LYS A 49 -2.47 -3.83 7.83
CA LYS A 49 -3.78 -3.61 7.21
C LYS A 49 -3.69 -4.01 5.74
N GLN A 50 -4.56 -4.90 5.31
CA GLN A 50 -4.73 -5.35 3.94
C GLN A 50 -6.06 -4.83 3.40
N PHE A 51 -6.25 -4.91 2.09
CA PHE A 51 -7.49 -4.50 1.45
C PHE A 51 -8.62 -5.48 1.75
N LYS A 52 -9.72 -4.96 2.31
CA LYS A 52 -10.80 -5.79 2.88
C LYS A 52 -11.51 -6.74 1.91
N TYR A 53 -11.41 -6.51 0.61
CA TYR A 53 -12.01 -7.37 -0.41
C TYR A 53 -11.08 -8.48 -0.90
N GLN A 54 -9.80 -8.46 -0.51
CA GLN A 54 -8.81 -9.49 -0.87
C GLN A 54 -8.60 -10.52 0.26
N MET A 55 -9.03 -10.21 1.50
CA MET A 55 -8.78 -11.05 2.68
C MET A 55 -10.02 -11.15 3.58
N PHE A 56 -10.20 -12.31 4.22
CA PHE A 56 -11.28 -12.52 5.21
C PHE A 56 -11.03 -11.74 6.51
N ASN A 57 -9.78 -11.76 6.98
CA ASN A 57 -9.30 -10.90 8.06
C ASN A 57 -8.27 -9.95 7.45
N ASP A 58 -8.62 -8.68 7.40
CA ASP A 58 -7.87 -7.64 6.72
C ASP A 58 -6.97 -6.83 7.68
N GLU A 59 -7.02 -7.11 8.98
CA GLU A 59 -6.11 -6.55 9.97
C GLU A 59 -5.45 -7.62 10.82
N ARG A 60 -4.15 -7.45 11.08
CA ARG A 60 -3.37 -8.27 12.01
C ARG A 60 -2.48 -7.39 12.87
N THR A 61 -2.48 -7.62 14.17
CA THR A 61 -1.52 -7.00 15.10
C THR A 61 -0.80 -8.11 15.84
N ASP A 62 0.53 -8.01 15.93
CA ASP A 62 1.33 -9.03 16.59
C ASP A 62 2.67 -8.45 17.10
N ILE A 63 3.34 -9.21 17.95
CA ILE A 63 4.70 -8.92 18.41
C ILE A 63 5.68 -9.51 17.42
N PHE A 64 6.72 -8.75 17.06
CA PHE A 64 7.79 -9.21 16.21
C PHE A 64 9.17 -8.96 16.85
N LYS A 65 10.16 -9.71 16.35
CA LYS A 65 11.57 -9.49 16.63
C LYS A 65 12.38 -9.62 15.35
N LEU A 66 13.54 -8.96 15.31
CA LEU A 66 14.52 -9.16 14.25
C LEU A 66 15.65 -10.08 14.74
N LYS A 67 15.68 -11.31 14.21
CA LYS A 67 16.81 -12.24 14.40
C LYS A 67 17.77 -12.08 13.22
N GLY A 68 18.68 -11.12 13.32
CA GLY A 68 19.48 -10.69 12.16
C GLY A 68 18.58 -10.00 11.13
N ASN A 69 18.55 -10.50 9.91
CA ASN A 69 17.69 -10.03 8.82
C ASN A 69 16.34 -10.76 8.76
N LYS A 70 15.98 -11.55 9.78
CA LYS A 70 14.72 -12.32 9.77
C LYS A 70 13.65 -11.62 10.61
N PHE A 71 12.50 -11.39 10.01
CA PHE A 71 11.27 -11.00 10.68
C PHE A 71 10.65 -12.24 11.33
N VAL A 72 10.57 -12.25 12.66
CA VAL A 72 10.01 -13.38 13.42
C VAL A 72 8.81 -12.88 14.21
N ILE A 73 7.67 -13.55 14.06
CA ILE A 73 6.44 -13.23 14.78
C ILE A 73 6.28 -14.16 15.98
N ALA A 74 6.02 -13.58 17.15
CA ALA A 74 5.73 -14.30 18.41
C ALA A 74 6.70 -15.44 18.75
N ASP A 75 8.01 -15.27 18.43
CA ASP A 75 9.06 -16.27 18.61
C ASP A 75 8.84 -17.63 17.90
N ASN A 76 7.84 -17.73 17.02
CA ASN A 76 7.62 -18.91 16.20
C ASN A 76 8.57 -18.88 14.99
N GLU A 77 9.51 -19.83 14.92
CA GLU A 77 10.56 -19.85 13.90
C GLU A 77 10.06 -20.20 12.48
N SER A 78 8.79 -20.62 12.34
CA SER A 78 8.24 -21.13 11.07
C SER A 78 7.68 -20.09 10.10
N TYR A 79 7.82 -18.79 10.36
CA TYR A 79 7.42 -17.76 9.38
C TYR A 79 8.63 -17.28 8.59
N PHE A 80 8.73 -17.74 7.34
CA PHE A 80 9.76 -17.41 6.35
C PHE A 80 9.64 -15.96 5.84
N SER A 81 9.75 -14.99 6.74
CA SER A 81 9.81 -13.57 6.38
C SER A 81 11.22 -13.05 6.57
N ASP A 82 12.02 -13.07 5.52
CA ASP A 82 13.28 -12.34 5.50
C ASP A 82 12.99 -10.85 5.35
N VAL A 83 13.47 -10.02 6.29
CA VAL A 83 13.75 -8.59 6.08
C VAL A 83 15.10 -8.50 5.38
N ILE A 84 15.10 -8.61 4.06
CA ILE A 84 16.34 -8.60 3.28
C ILE A 84 16.93 -7.18 3.30
N GLU A 85 17.98 -6.95 4.10
CA GLU A 85 18.82 -5.77 3.98
C GLU A 85 19.78 -5.89 2.77
N PRO A 86 20.12 -4.80 2.07
CA PRO A 86 19.69 -3.42 2.31
C PRO A 86 18.89 -2.88 1.12
N LEU A 87 17.58 -2.66 1.25
CA LEU A 87 16.85 -1.87 0.25
C LEU A 87 16.63 -0.45 0.75
N THR A 88 17.75 0.25 0.96
CA THR A 88 17.80 1.67 1.35
C THR A 88 17.02 2.01 2.64
N ASN A 89 17.19 3.22 3.20
CA ASN A 89 16.45 3.63 4.42
C ASN A 89 14.92 3.71 4.21
N ASP A 90 14.43 3.49 2.99
CA ASP A 90 13.07 3.70 2.55
C ASP A 90 12.39 2.47 1.92
N SER A 91 13.03 1.29 1.89
CA SER A 91 12.35 0.05 1.46
C SER A 91 12.67 -1.18 2.32
N ILE A 92 11.70 -2.08 2.40
CA ILE A 92 11.84 -3.42 2.97
C ILE A 92 11.24 -4.44 2.02
N VAL A 93 11.80 -5.65 2.01
CA VAL A 93 11.18 -6.83 1.41
C VAL A 93 10.63 -7.67 2.54
N ILE A 94 9.43 -8.21 2.35
CA ILE A 94 8.86 -9.23 3.22
C ILE A 94 8.42 -10.39 2.35
N ASN A 95 9.00 -11.57 2.61
CA ASN A 95 8.59 -12.84 2.01
C ASN A 95 7.57 -13.56 2.93
N GLY A 96 6.72 -14.42 2.37
CA GLY A 96 6.16 -15.54 3.12
C GLY A 96 5.11 -15.23 4.20
N LEU A 97 4.60 -14.00 4.33
CA LEU A 97 3.51 -13.73 5.27
C LEU A 97 2.16 -14.29 4.83
N ASN A 98 1.91 -14.41 3.52
CA ASN A 98 0.71 -15.00 2.90
C ASN A 98 0.88 -15.29 1.39
N SER A 99 2.08 -15.21 0.83
CA SER A 99 2.31 -15.27 -0.62
C SER A 99 3.60 -16.02 -0.96
N VAL A 100 3.62 -16.62 -2.15
CA VAL A 100 4.81 -17.22 -2.78
C VAL A 100 5.74 -16.13 -3.33
N LEU A 101 5.30 -14.87 -3.37
CA LEU A 101 6.03 -13.74 -3.92
C LEU A 101 6.67 -12.88 -2.82
N ASN A 102 7.80 -12.26 -3.16
CA ASN A 102 8.45 -11.26 -2.33
C ASN A 102 7.72 -9.92 -2.46
N GLY A 103 7.18 -9.38 -1.36
CA GLY A 103 6.53 -8.07 -1.34
C GLY A 103 7.52 -6.97 -0.99
N VAL A 104 7.62 -5.94 -1.84
CA VAL A 104 8.40 -4.72 -1.57
C VAL A 104 7.50 -3.66 -0.97
N TYR A 105 7.93 -3.08 0.15
CA TYR A 105 7.24 -1.99 0.82
C TYR A 105 8.12 -0.76 0.86
N LYS A 106 7.50 0.43 0.76
CA LYS A 106 8.17 1.72 0.84
C LYS A 106 7.77 2.47 2.09
N ARG A 107 8.75 3.05 2.79
CA ARG A 107 8.50 3.87 3.98
C ARG A 107 7.77 5.15 3.58
N LEU A 108 6.70 5.46 4.29
CA LEU A 108 6.00 6.73 4.15
C LEU A 108 6.66 7.79 5.03
N ALA A 109 7.14 8.85 4.40
CA ALA A 109 7.64 10.02 5.10
C ALA A 109 6.48 10.87 5.63
N ASP A 110 6.63 11.46 6.82
CA ASP A 110 5.61 12.30 7.47
C ASP A 110 5.12 13.48 6.61
N SER A 111 5.92 13.93 5.65
CA SER A 111 5.53 14.95 4.68
C SER A 111 4.35 14.54 3.78
N LEU A 112 4.02 13.25 3.71
CA LEU A 112 2.91 12.70 2.95
C LEU A 112 1.61 12.57 3.75
N LYS A 113 1.63 12.83 5.07
CA LYS A 113 0.41 12.83 5.89
C LYS A 113 -0.60 13.83 5.35
N ASN A 114 -1.88 13.46 5.35
CA ASN A 114 -2.92 14.29 4.78
C ASN A 114 -3.08 15.57 5.61
N LYS A 115 -3.07 16.73 4.93
CA LYS A 115 -3.22 18.05 5.56
C LYS A 115 -4.63 18.64 5.39
N THR A 116 -5.54 17.92 4.76
CA THR A 116 -6.89 18.40 4.44
C THR A 116 -7.91 17.79 5.39
N PRO A 117 -8.94 18.54 5.81
CA PRO A 117 -10.09 17.96 6.49
C PRO A 117 -10.71 16.81 5.71
N GLU A 118 -11.45 15.96 6.41
CA GLU A 118 -12.15 14.83 5.81
C GLU A 118 -13.07 15.29 4.66
N PHE A 119 -13.03 14.56 3.56
CA PHE A 119 -13.86 14.83 2.38
C PHE A 119 -14.37 13.52 1.79
N LYS A 120 -15.55 13.56 1.18
CA LYS A 120 -16.17 12.37 0.59
C LYS A 120 -15.68 12.14 -0.84
N LEU A 121 -15.52 10.87 -1.21
CA LEU A 121 -15.31 10.42 -2.59
C LEU A 121 -16.59 9.89 -3.23
N ILE A 122 -17.51 9.35 -2.42
CA ILE A 122 -18.77 8.74 -2.86
C ILE A 122 -19.58 9.68 -3.76
N GLY A 123 -20.07 9.14 -4.88
CA GLY A 123 -20.84 9.83 -5.90
C GLY A 123 -20.03 10.76 -6.80
N LYS A 124 -18.70 10.85 -6.63
CA LYS A 124 -17.85 11.77 -7.40
C LYS A 124 -17.06 11.05 -8.47
N LYS A 125 -16.87 11.74 -9.58
CA LYS A 125 -16.04 11.31 -10.69
C LYS A 125 -14.74 12.09 -10.71
N PHE A 126 -13.65 11.44 -11.06
CA PHE A 126 -12.33 12.03 -11.14
C PHE A 126 -11.63 11.61 -12.41
N VAL A 127 -10.94 12.55 -13.04
CA VAL A 127 -10.00 12.26 -14.11
C VAL A 127 -8.61 12.10 -13.53
N ARG A 128 -7.97 10.98 -13.86
CA ARG A 128 -6.57 10.69 -13.57
C ARG A 128 -5.78 10.75 -14.88
N ASN A 129 -4.87 11.71 -14.98
CA ASN A 129 -3.93 11.77 -16.09
C ASN A 129 -2.59 11.10 -15.70
N TYR A 130 -2.17 10.10 -16.47
CA TYR A 130 -0.90 9.41 -16.30
C TYR A 130 -0.17 9.23 -17.63
N ARG A 131 0.87 10.05 -17.86
CA ARG A 131 1.65 10.07 -19.10
C ARG A 131 0.72 10.21 -20.32
N LYS A 132 0.52 9.14 -21.09
CA LYS A 132 -0.35 9.11 -22.29
C LYS A 132 -1.73 8.50 -22.03
N TRP A 133 -2.03 8.10 -20.78
CA TRP A 133 -3.26 7.42 -20.40
C TRP A 133 -4.11 8.33 -19.53
N THR A 134 -5.39 8.45 -19.86
CA THR A 134 -6.37 9.22 -19.09
C THR A 134 -7.46 8.28 -18.65
N ASP A 135 -7.63 8.12 -17.34
CA ASP A 135 -8.68 7.31 -16.74
C ASP A 135 -9.73 8.19 -16.06
N THR A 136 -11.00 7.83 -16.20
CA THR A 136 -12.10 8.42 -15.48
C THR A 136 -12.60 7.42 -14.45
N ILE A 137 -12.42 7.76 -13.18
CA ILE A 137 -12.75 6.96 -12.01
C ILE A 137 -14.03 7.52 -11.39
N HIS A 138 -15.06 6.71 -11.20
CA HIS A 138 -16.30 7.11 -10.53
C HIS A 138 -16.51 6.27 -9.27
N PHE A 139 -16.44 6.88 -8.10
CA PHE A 139 -16.70 6.19 -6.84
C PHE A 139 -18.21 6.11 -6.59
N VAL A 140 -18.86 5.06 -7.07
CA VAL A 140 -20.32 4.91 -7.10
C VAL A 140 -20.91 4.94 -5.68
N ASN A 141 -20.34 4.15 -4.78
CA ASN A 141 -20.73 4.08 -3.37
C ASN A 141 -19.48 3.90 -2.49
N ASP A 142 -19.64 3.53 -1.22
CA ASP A 142 -18.55 3.36 -0.24
C ASP A 142 -17.62 2.16 -0.50
N SER A 143 -17.93 1.37 -1.53
CA SER A 143 -17.33 0.08 -1.79
C SER A 143 -16.95 -0.11 -3.26
N VAL A 144 -17.78 0.40 -4.17
CA VAL A 144 -17.71 0.17 -5.61
C VAL A 144 -17.27 1.44 -6.34
N TYR A 145 -16.41 1.27 -7.34
CA TYR A 145 -16.07 2.30 -8.31
C TYR A 145 -16.13 1.76 -9.74
N THR A 146 -16.16 2.65 -10.73
CA THR A 146 -15.99 2.29 -12.14
C THR A 146 -14.81 3.04 -12.74
N SER A 147 -14.21 2.44 -13.77
CA SER A 147 -13.11 3.00 -14.55
C SER A 147 -13.47 2.89 -16.03
N ASN A 148 -13.09 3.87 -16.85
CA ASN A 148 -13.34 3.82 -18.29
C ASN A 148 -12.28 3.04 -19.07
N ASN A 149 -11.09 2.78 -18.48
CA ASN A 149 -10.07 1.93 -19.10
C ASN A 149 -9.98 0.53 -18.50
N TRP A 150 -10.62 0.28 -17.35
CA TRP A 150 -10.47 -0.98 -16.62
C TRP A 150 -11.82 -1.60 -16.27
N THR A 151 -11.91 -2.90 -16.46
CA THR A 151 -13.06 -3.74 -16.09
C THR A 151 -12.54 -5.05 -15.51
N MET A 152 -13.21 -5.60 -14.51
CA MET A 152 -12.89 -6.93 -13.96
C MET A 152 -13.91 -7.96 -14.45
N GLY A 153 -14.06 -8.06 -15.77
CA GLY A 153 -15.09 -8.89 -16.40
C GLY A 153 -16.49 -8.45 -15.98
N ASN A 154 -17.24 -9.36 -15.36
CA ASN A 154 -18.59 -9.11 -14.84
C ASN A 154 -18.62 -8.65 -13.37
N SER A 155 -17.45 -8.50 -12.74
CA SER A 155 -17.35 -8.08 -11.34
C SER A 155 -17.21 -6.58 -11.21
N ASP A 156 -17.81 -6.04 -10.15
CA ASP A 156 -17.61 -4.65 -9.74
C ASP A 156 -16.17 -4.41 -9.30
N LEU A 157 -15.62 -3.23 -9.60
CA LEU A 157 -14.34 -2.81 -9.04
C LEU A 157 -14.56 -2.24 -7.65
N MET A 158 -13.75 -2.69 -6.70
CA MET A 158 -13.86 -2.33 -5.30
C MET A 158 -12.79 -1.32 -4.89
N TRP A 159 -13.11 -0.50 -3.90
CA TRP A 159 -12.18 0.44 -3.29
C TRP A 159 -12.39 0.56 -1.78
N GLU A 160 -11.35 1.00 -1.09
CA GLU A 160 -11.37 1.29 0.34
C GLU A 160 -10.45 2.48 0.62
N ARG A 161 -10.88 3.40 1.48
CA ARG A 161 -10.04 4.48 1.98
C ARG A 161 -9.86 4.34 3.49
N ILE A 162 -8.60 4.35 3.92
CA ILE A 162 -8.21 4.13 5.30
C ILE A 162 -7.37 5.32 5.80
N ASN A 163 -7.40 5.55 7.11
CA ASN A 163 -6.42 6.40 7.77
C ASN A 163 -5.50 5.54 8.65
N LYS A 164 -4.20 5.58 8.39
CA LYS A 164 -3.21 4.86 9.19
C LYS A 164 -2.11 5.81 9.62
N ASN A 165 -1.97 6.07 10.92
CA ASN A 165 -0.98 7.00 11.48
C ASN A 165 -0.98 8.39 10.82
N GLY A 166 -2.16 8.91 10.43
CA GLY A 166 -2.28 10.20 9.75
C GLY A 166 -1.98 10.17 8.25
N PHE A 167 -1.62 9.01 7.68
CA PHE A 167 -1.61 8.79 6.24
C PHE A 167 -3.02 8.41 5.79
N ASP A 168 -3.51 9.10 4.78
CA ASP A 168 -4.78 8.82 4.13
C ASP A 168 -4.49 8.00 2.87
N ILE A 169 -4.98 6.76 2.85
CA ILE A 169 -4.57 5.76 1.86
C ILE A 169 -5.82 5.23 1.16
N LEU A 170 -5.78 5.20 -0.16
CA LEU A 170 -6.81 4.67 -1.03
C LEU A 170 -6.31 3.37 -1.67
N PHE A 171 -6.98 2.27 -1.37
CA PHE A 171 -6.84 0.97 -2.02
C PHE A 171 -7.89 0.80 -3.12
N THR A 172 -7.50 0.19 -4.23
CA THR A 172 -8.43 -0.19 -5.31
C THR A 172 -8.01 -1.52 -5.94
N ASP A 173 -8.92 -2.23 -6.59
CA ASP A 173 -8.61 -3.52 -7.24
C ASP A 173 -7.62 -3.45 -8.39
N ILE A 174 -7.45 -2.27 -9.00
CA ILE A 174 -6.67 -2.11 -10.24
C ILE A 174 -5.35 -1.39 -10.01
N TYR A 175 -5.33 -0.42 -9.10
CA TYR A 175 -4.17 0.43 -8.90
C TYR A 175 -3.42 0.06 -7.63
N PRO A 176 -2.09 0.16 -7.61
CA PRO A 176 -1.35 0.12 -6.36
C PRO A 176 -1.84 1.24 -5.43
N PRO A 177 -1.64 1.09 -4.11
CA PRO A 177 -2.15 2.04 -3.14
C PRO A 177 -1.77 3.48 -3.47
N PHE A 178 -2.73 4.39 -3.26
CA PHE A 178 -2.49 5.82 -3.34
C PHE A 178 -2.45 6.43 -1.94
N VAL A 179 -1.45 7.25 -1.67
CA VAL A 179 -1.43 8.15 -0.51
C VAL A 179 -2.04 9.49 -0.91
N ILE A 180 -3.16 9.85 -0.29
CA ILE A 180 -3.82 11.14 -0.45
C ILE A 180 -3.11 12.17 0.44
N LYS A 181 -2.41 13.13 -0.20
CA LYS A 181 -1.61 14.15 0.51
C LYS A 181 -2.43 15.37 0.90
N LYS A 182 -3.27 15.83 -0.02
CA LYS A 182 -4.14 17.00 0.18
C LYS A 182 -5.18 17.09 -0.92
N ARG A 183 -6.23 17.87 -0.66
CA ARG A 183 -7.21 18.30 -1.65
C ARG A 183 -7.27 19.83 -1.69
N VAL A 184 -7.30 20.39 -2.90
CA VAL A 184 -7.41 21.83 -3.18
C VAL A 184 -8.49 22.02 -4.22
N GLY A 185 -9.66 22.52 -3.81
CA GLY A 185 -10.82 22.65 -4.69
C GLY A 185 -11.27 21.30 -5.26
N LYS A 186 -11.18 21.16 -6.59
CA LYS A 186 -11.51 19.93 -7.33
C LYS A 186 -10.35 18.93 -7.41
N ASP A 187 -9.14 19.34 -7.05
CA ASP A 187 -7.94 18.53 -7.22
C ASP A 187 -7.55 17.78 -5.95
N ILE A 188 -7.29 16.47 -6.07
CA ILE A 188 -6.71 15.63 -5.02
C ILE A 188 -5.30 15.25 -5.44
N PHE A 189 -4.33 15.64 -4.62
CA PHE A 189 -2.92 15.33 -4.85
C PHE A 189 -2.59 13.99 -4.20
N ILE A 190 -2.21 13.02 -5.01
CA ILE A 190 -1.92 11.66 -4.58
C ILE A 190 -0.47 11.26 -4.92
N SER A 191 0.04 10.24 -4.23
CA SER A 191 1.30 9.57 -4.55
C SER A 191 1.07 8.06 -4.61
N THR A 192 1.77 7.36 -5.51
CA THR A 192 1.88 5.90 -5.46
C THR A 192 3.34 5.49 -5.43
N PHE A 193 3.60 4.28 -4.97
CA PHE A 193 4.93 3.72 -4.84
C PHE A 193 4.97 2.47 -5.70
N LYS A 194 5.67 2.50 -6.83
CA LYS A 194 5.99 1.32 -7.64
C LYS A 194 7.49 1.05 -7.52
N TYR A 195 8.15 0.63 -8.60
CA TYR A 195 9.61 0.67 -8.74
C TYR A 195 10.18 2.07 -8.44
N LYS A 196 9.41 3.13 -8.75
CA LYS A 196 9.67 4.52 -8.36
C LYS A 196 8.42 5.13 -7.76
N LYS A 197 8.62 6.15 -6.91
CA LYS A 197 7.52 7.01 -6.45
C LYS A 197 7.01 7.84 -7.62
N GLU A 198 5.69 7.91 -7.76
CA GLU A 198 5.04 8.77 -8.75
C GLU A 198 3.97 9.63 -8.05
N ASP A 199 3.82 10.86 -8.50
CA ASP A 199 2.88 11.84 -7.96
C ASP A 199 1.84 12.19 -9.03
N TYR A 200 0.55 12.23 -8.66
CA TYR A 200 -0.54 12.53 -9.58
C TYR A 200 -1.55 13.50 -8.97
N ILE A 201 -2.42 14.00 -9.84
CA ILE A 201 -3.60 14.78 -9.48
C ILE A 201 -4.83 14.03 -10.00
N LEU A 202 -5.80 13.81 -9.12
CA LEU A 202 -7.16 13.41 -9.48
C LEU A 202 -8.03 14.67 -9.50
N THR A 203 -8.56 15.03 -10.66
CA THR A 203 -9.39 16.24 -10.81
C THR A 203 -10.85 15.84 -10.86
N GLU A 204 -11.65 16.33 -9.91
CA GLU A 204 -13.09 16.09 -9.85
C GLU A 204 -13.80 16.70 -11.08
N ILE A 205 -14.67 15.91 -11.70
CA ILE A 205 -15.51 16.31 -12.83
C ILE A 205 -16.99 16.06 -12.52
N GLU A 206 -17.87 16.60 -13.35
CA GLU A 206 -19.34 16.46 -13.26
C GLU A 206 -19.83 15.07 -13.75
#